data_AF-A0A7K4AI73-F1
#
_entry.id   AF-A0A7K4AI73-F1
#
_cell.length_a   1.000
_cell.length_b   1.000
_cell.length_c   1.000
_cell.angle_alpha   90.00
_cell.angle_beta   90.00
_cell.angle_gamma   90.00
#
_symmetry.space_group_name_H-M   'P 1'
#
loop_
_entity.id
_entity.type
_entity.pdbx_description
1 polymer ?
#
loop_
_entity_poly.entity_id
_entity_poly.type
_entity_poly.pdbx_seq_one_letter_code
_entity_poly.pdbx_strand_id
1 'polypeptide(L)'
;MKPSAMKPLTISGFITAILLIALSIYVVEDLPAFGDENSPVNKYVKLFNVDADGLVESLNAGILPLQIKIKIEDMGFNKEENYPTLEEGNYRIEWSEKGSFEGGRLSEGGWDVLINEGEIFYNEPIRYYFIKEENRNLTVYRYNFPVRINELTEEETATINIVTAGLADYRGYDTMGEETVILTGAIGVILLLRRRGRL
;
A
#
# COMPACT_ATOMS: atom_id res chain seq x y z
N MET A 1 -51.67 3.66 -28.42
CA MET A 1 -51.22 3.06 -27.15
C MET A 1 -50.81 4.19 -26.21
N LYS A 2 -51.47 4.32 -25.04
CA LYS A 2 -50.99 5.25 -23.99
C LYS A 2 -49.69 4.69 -23.41
N PRO A 3 -48.61 5.49 -23.25
CA PRO A 3 -47.44 5.02 -22.53
C PRO A 3 -47.88 4.62 -21.11
N SER A 4 -47.61 3.36 -20.71
CA SER A 4 -47.94 2.95 -19.34
C SER A 4 -47.00 3.70 -18.40
N ALA A 5 -47.56 4.43 -17.44
CA ALA A 5 -46.78 5.07 -16.39
C ALA A 5 -45.84 4.04 -15.74
N MET A 6 -44.56 4.39 -15.58
CA MET A 6 -43.61 3.51 -14.93
C MET A 6 -44.08 3.19 -13.51
N LYS A 7 -43.91 1.95 -13.09
CA LYS A 7 -44.25 1.54 -11.72
C LYS A 7 -43.38 2.33 -10.72
N PRO A 8 -43.90 2.71 -9.55
CA PRO A 8 -43.14 3.47 -8.55
C PRO A 8 -41.84 2.76 -8.12
N LEU A 9 -41.86 1.42 -8.08
CA LEU A 9 -40.66 0.61 -7.80
C LEU A 9 -39.56 0.79 -8.87
N THR A 10 -39.96 0.88 -10.14
CA THR A 10 -39.05 1.09 -11.28
C THR A 10 -38.45 2.50 -11.24
N ILE A 11 -39.26 3.49 -10.89
CA ILE A 11 -38.79 4.88 -10.72
C ILE A 11 -37.78 4.96 -9.57
N SER A 12 -38.08 4.35 -8.43
CA SER A 12 -37.17 4.28 -7.27
C SER A 12 -35.83 3.63 -7.64
N GLY A 13 -35.84 2.48 -8.32
CA GLY A 13 -34.61 1.82 -8.77
C GLY A 13 -33.77 2.70 -9.71
N PHE A 14 -34.40 3.44 -10.62
CA PHE A 14 -33.71 4.35 -11.53
C PHE A 14 -33.07 5.53 -10.79
N ILE A 15 -33.78 6.11 -9.83
CA ILE A 15 -33.26 7.19 -8.97
C ILE A 15 -32.07 6.69 -8.16
N THR A 16 -32.17 5.52 -7.53
CA THR A 16 -31.06 4.92 -6.77
C THR A 16 -29.84 4.69 -7.66
N ALA A 17 -30.01 4.17 -8.88
CA ALA A 17 -28.91 3.97 -9.80
C ALA A 17 -28.23 5.29 -10.19
N ILE A 18 -29.01 6.34 -10.48
CA ILE A 18 -28.45 7.67 -10.78
C ILE A 18 -27.68 8.23 -9.58
N LEU A 19 -28.22 8.10 -8.37
CA LEU A 19 -27.55 8.55 -7.15
C LEU A 19 -26.24 7.80 -6.90
N LEU A 20 -26.23 6.48 -7.10
CA LEU A 20 -25.01 5.67 -6.96
C LEU A 20 -23.96 6.07 -8.01
N ILE A 21 -24.35 6.28 -9.27
CA ILE A 21 -23.44 6.73 -10.32
C ILE A 21 -22.87 8.10 -9.99
N ALA A 22 -23.71 9.06 -9.59
CA ALA A 22 -23.28 10.40 -9.23
C ALA A 22 -22.31 10.38 -8.02
N LEU A 23 -22.61 9.56 -7.01
CA LEU A 23 -21.73 9.37 -5.86
C LEU A 23 -20.38 8.75 -6.27
N SER A 24 -20.38 7.73 -7.13
CA SER A 24 -19.15 7.11 -7.63
C SER A 24 -18.29 8.10 -8.41
N ILE A 25 -18.88 8.93 -9.26
CA ILE A 25 -18.14 9.98 -9.99
C ILE A 25 -17.52 10.98 -9.00
N TYR A 26 -18.30 11.44 -8.02
CA TYR A 26 -17.80 12.36 -7.00
C TYR A 26 -16.60 11.77 -6.22
N VAL A 27 -16.69 10.51 -5.79
CA VAL A 27 -15.59 9.84 -5.08
C VAL A 27 -14.34 9.70 -5.95
N VAL A 28 -14.50 9.49 -7.26
CA VAL A 28 -13.35 9.38 -8.18
C VAL A 28 -12.62 10.72 -8.34
N GLU A 29 -13.30 11.86 -8.22
CA GLU A 29 -12.66 13.19 -8.26
C GLU A 29 -11.78 13.47 -7.03
N ASP A 30 -12.08 12.86 -5.89
CA ASP A 30 -11.29 12.99 -4.65
C ASP A 30 -10.04 12.07 -4.66
N LEU A 31 -9.88 11.19 -5.66
CA LEU A 31 -8.71 10.32 -5.77
C LEU A 31 -7.48 11.12 -6.26
N PRO A 32 -6.27 10.82 -5.73
CA PRO A 32 -5.04 11.39 -6.27
C PRO A 32 -4.87 11.02 -7.75
N ALA A 33 -4.11 11.84 -8.48
CA ALA A 33 -3.82 11.56 -9.88
C ALA A 33 -3.20 10.16 -10.04
N PHE A 34 -3.69 9.41 -11.02
CA PHE A 34 -3.22 8.06 -11.27
C PHE A 34 -1.71 8.06 -11.57
N GLY A 35 -0.95 7.28 -10.80
CA GLY A 35 0.50 7.18 -10.95
C GLY A 35 1.28 8.36 -10.38
N ASP A 36 0.69 9.19 -9.51
CA ASP A 36 1.45 10.26 -8.83
C ASP A 36 2.49 9.67 -7.86
N GLU A 37 3.75 9.75 -8.27
CA GLU A 37 4.93 9.35 -7.47
C GLU A 37 5.05 10.15 -6.17
N ASN A 38 4.47 11.35 -6.08
CA ASN A 38 4.51 12.18 -4.88
C ASN A 38 3.35 11.96 -3.91
N SER A 39 2.39 11.10 -4.28
CA SER A 39 1.32 10.75 -3.36
C SER A 39 1.90 10.02 -2.13
N PRO A 40 1.39 10.29 -0.91
CA PRO A 40 1.90 9.62 0.29
C PRO A 40 1.86 8.09 0.16
N VAL A 41 0.85 7.55 -0.52
CA VAL A 41 0.65 6.11 -0.76
C VAL A 41 1.85 5.47 -1.47
N ASN A 42 2.51 6.20 -2.39
CA ASN A 42 3.61 5.70 -3.19
C ASN A 42 5.01 6.05 -2.64
N LYS A 43 5.08 6.69 -1.46
CA LYS A 43 6.35 7.04 -0.81
C LYS A 43 6.40 6.44 0.60
N TYR A 44 6.31 7.30 1.59
CA TYR A 44 6.50 6.98 2.98
C TYR A 44 5.67 7.91 3.85
N VAL A 45 5.37 7.47 5.07
CA VAL A 45 4.61 8.24 6.05
C VAL A 45 5.53 8.67 7.17
N LYS A 46 5.44 9.95 7.54
CA LYS A 46 6.17 10.50 8.67
C LYS A 46 5.70 9.85 9.97
N LEU A 47 6.62 9.29 10.75
CA LEU A 47 6.33 8.75 12.07
C LEU A 47 6.59 9.79 13.16
N PHE A 48 7.86 10.21 13.33
CA PHE A 48 8.27 11.13 14.39
C PHE A 48 9.59 11.83 14.06
N ASN A 49 9.92 12.83 14.89
CA ASN A 49 11.21 13.53 14.88
C ASN A 49 12.03 13.17 16.12
N VAL A 50 13.35 13.16 15.97
CA VAL A 50 14.33 13.03 17.06
C VAL A 50 15.45 14.05 16.82
N ASP A 51 16.05 14.54 17.90
CA ASP A 51 17.26 15.37 17.81
C ASP A 51 18.40 14.56 17.15
N ALA A 52 19.15 15.17 16.24
CA ALA A 52 20.21 14.48 15.49
C ALA A 52 21.50 14.29 16.31
N ASP A 53 21.65 15.00 17.43
CA ASP A 53 22.88 15.04 18.24
C ASP A 53 23.38 13.63 18.62
N GLY A 54 24.51 13.23 18.02
CA GLY A 54 25.18 11.94 18.24
C GLY A 54 24.54 10.72 17.58
N LEU A 55 23.36 10.86 16.97
CA LEU A 55 22.66 9.74 16.33
C LEU A 55 23.14 9.50 14.89
N VAL A 56 23.56 10.56 14.19
CA VAL A 56 24.06 10.49 12.80
C VAL A 56 25.31 9.61 12.69
N GLU A 57 26.22 9.66 13.66
CA GLU A 57 27.42 8.81 13.68
C GLU A 57 27.06 7.32 13.78
N SER A 58 26.04 6.98 14.56
CA SER A 58 25.55 5.61 14.69
C SER A 58 24.94 5.11 13.38
N LEU A 59 24.13 5.95 12.71
CA LEU A 59 23.56 5.63 11.40
C LEU A 59 24.65 5.44 10.34
N ASN A 60 25.67 6.30 10.33
CA ASN A 60 26.83 6.16 9.44
C ASN A 60 27.67 4.92 9.73
N ALA A 61 27.69 4.44 10.98
CA ALA A 61 28.30 3.18 11.37
C ALA A 61 27.44 1.94 11.02
N GLY A 62 26.24 2.14 10.45
CA GLY A 62 25.31 1.07 10.09
C GLY A 62 24.48 0.55 11.27
N ILE A 63 24.45 1.27 12.39
CA ILE A 63 23.78 0.87 13.63
C ILE A 63 22.55 1.74 13.83
N LEU A 64 21.38 1.11 13.99
CA LEU A 64 20.13 1.82 14.27
C LEU A 64 20.16 2.33 15.72
N PRO A 65 20.07 3.65 15.97
CA PRO A 65 20.12 4.16 17.33
C PRO A 65 18.99 3.64 18.20
N LEU A 66 19.31 3.22 19.44
CA LEU A 66 18.35 2.63 20.38
C LEU A 66 17.13 3.54 20.63
N GLN A 67 17.34 4.86 20.68
CA GLN A 67 16.26 5.84 20.84
C GLN A 67 15.21 5.77 19.71
N ILE A 68 15.66 5.53 18.47
CA ILE A 68 14.76 5.40 17.31
C ILE A 68 14.04 4.05 17.37
N LYS A 69 14.79 2.97 17.65
CA LYS A 69 14.22 1.62 17.78
C LYS A 69 13.10 1.55 18.82
N ILE A 70 13.34 2.05 20.04
CA ILE A 70 12.35 2.05 21.12
C ILE A 70 11.10 2.82 20.70
N LYS A 71 11.26 4.02 20.11
CA LYS A 71 10.11 4.81 19.64
C LYS A 71 9.29 4.10 18.56
N ILE A 72 9.94 3.36 17.66
CA ILE A 72 9.24 2.57 16.63
C ILE A 72 8.43 1.45 17.31
N GLU A 73 9.03 0.71 18.24
CA GLU A 73 8.36 -0.37 18.96
C GLU A 73 7.20 0.14 19.85
N ASP A 74 7.37 1.28 20.51
CA ASP A 74 6.35 1.97 21.33
C ASP A 74 5.14 2.43 20.51
N MET A 75 5.32 2.71 19.21
CA MET A 75 4.22 3.02 18.29
C MET A 75 3.42 1.78 17.85
N GLY A 76 3.84 0.57 18.26
CA GLY A 76 3.21 -0.69 17.88
C GLY A 76 3.85 -1.38 16.68
N PHE A 77 4.96 -0.86 16.14
CA PHE A 77 5.71 -1.56 15.08
C PHE A 77 6.68 -2.57 15.70
N ASN A 78 6.11 -3.60 16.31
CA ASN A 78 6.84 -4.63 17.02
C ASN A 78 6.36 -6.04 16.64
N LYS A 79 7.07 -7.06 17.13
CA LYS A 79 6.80 -8.47 16.80
C LYS A 79 5.42 -8.94 17.26
N GLU A 80 4.90 -8.40 18.35
CA GLU A 80 3.60 -8.80 18.90
C GLU A 80 2.45 -8.43 17.95
N GLU A 81 2.62 -7.33 17.20
CA GLU A 81 1.70 -6.85 16.18
C GLU A 81 2.03 -7.37 14.76
N ASN A 82 2.86 -8.42 14.65
CA ASN A 82 3.33 -9.01 13.40
C ASN A 82 4.16 -8.09 12.50
N TYR A 83 4.89 -7.12 13.08
CA TYR A 83 5.91 -6.38 12.35
C TYR A 83 7.30 -7.04 12.48
N PRO A 84 8.19 -6.89 11.47
CA PRO A 84 9.55 -7.41 11.54
C PRO A 84 10.36 -6.84 12.70
N THR A 85 11.27 -7.64 13.25
CA THR A 85 12.10 -7.20 14.38
C THR A 85 13.27 -6.33 13.94
N LEU A 86 13.57 -5.31 14.75
CA LEU A 86 14.74 -4.43 14.59
C LEU A 86 15.95 -4.95 15.40
N GLU A 87 16.13 -6.26 15.49
CA GLU A 87 17.27 -6.87 16.18
C GLU A 87 18.54 -6.79 15.34
N GLU A 88 19.69 -6.61 15.99
CA GLU A 88 20.98 -6.57 15.30
C GLU A 88 21.21 -7.88 14.52
N GLY A 89 21.59 -7.76 13.26
CA GLY A 89 21.71 -8.88 12.32
C GLY A 89 20.50 -9.10 11.42
N ASN A 90 19.32 -8.55 11.77
CA ASN A 90 18.12 -8.63 10.94
C ASN A 90 17.86 -7.37 10.11
N TYR A 91 18.63 -6.29 10.32
CA TYR A 91 18.53 -5.07 9.54
C TYR A 91 19.89 -4.65 8.97
N ARG A 92 19.84 -3.87 7.89
CA ARG A 92 20.97 -3.19 7.26
C ARG A 92 20.61 -1.72 7.07
N ILE A 93 21.56 -0.84 7.27
CA ILE A 93 21.40 0.59 6.97
C ILE A 93 22.24 0.91 5.74
N GLU A 94 21.61 1.50 4.73
CA GLU A 94 22.25 1.95 3.51
C GLU A 94 21.98 3.44 3.30
N TRP A 95 23.02 4.19 2.92
CA TRP A 95 22.86 5.60 2.55
C TRP A 95 22.41 5.68 1.09
N SER A 96 21.30 6.36 0.84
CA SER A 96 20.79 6.64 -0.50
C SER A 96 21.09 8.09 -0.86
N GLU A 97 21.84 8.30 -1.95
CA GLU A 97 22.24 9.63 -2.40
C GLU A 97 21.08 10.40 -3.01
N LYS A 98 20.98 11.70 -2.68
CA LYS A 98 19.92 12.54 -3.24
C LYS A 98 20.00 12.60 -4.77
N GLY A 99 18.91 12.23 -5.43
CA GLY A 99 18.81 12.17 -6.89
C GLY A 99 19.25 10.84 -7.50
N SER A 100 19.67 9.84 -6.70
CA SER A 100 19.83 8.48 -7.21
C SER A 100 18.46 7.90 -7.57
N PHE A 101 18.41 7.11 -8.65
CA PHE A 101 17.23 6.35 -9.04
C PHE A 101 17.45 4.90 -8.63
N GLU A 102 16.83 4.50 -7.52
CA GLU A 102 16.99 3.18 -6.92
C GLU A 102 15.62 2.59 -6.68
N GLY A 103 15.32 1.43 -7.25
CA GLY A 103 14.05 0.77 -6.96
C GLY A 103 12.81 1.49 -7.54
N GLY A 104 12.97 2.15 -8.69
CA GLY A 104 11.85 2.83 -9.35
C GLY A 104 11.45 4.16 -8.72
N ARG A 105 12.28 4.74 -7.83
CA ARG A 105 12.03 6.03 -7.15
C ARG A 105 13.26 6.93 -7.18
N LEU A 106 13.03 8.24 -7.12
CA LEU A 106 14.07 9.24 -6.88
C LEU A 106 14.33 9.40 -5.39
N SER A 107 15.57 9.18 -4.97
CA SER A 107 15.98 9.34 -3.58
C SER A 107 16.06 10.81 -3.17
N GLU A 108 15.61 11.11 -1.94
CA GLU A 108 15.67 12.46 -1.36
C GLU A 108 16.95 12.72 -0.55
N GLY A 109 17.85 11.73 -0.44
CA GLY A 109 19.04 11.78 0.41
C GLY A 109 18.72 11.39 1.86
N GLY A 110 19.25 10.27 2.33
CA GLY A 110 19.03 9.79 3.69
C GLY A 110 19.48 8.35 3.91
N TRP A 111 19.13 7.80 5.07
CA TRP A 111 19.42 6.41 5.44
C TRP A 111 18.18 5.54 5.24
N ASP A 112 18.29 4.53 4.39
CA ASP A 112 17.33 3.44 4.27
C ASP A 112 17.65 2.38 5.32
N VAL A 113 16.64 1.98 6.10
CA VAL A 113 16.71 0.84 7.00
C VAL A 113 16.02 -0.32 6.32
N LEU A 114 16.83 -1.28 5.85
CA LEU A 114 16.37 -2.51 5.23
C LEU A 114 16.26 -3.60 6.28
N ILE A 115 15.19 -4.38 6.27
CA ILE A 115 14.94 -5.46 7.24
C ILE A 115 14.78 -6.76 6.47
N ASN A 116 15.40 -7.81 6.98
CA ASN A 116 15.21 -9.16 6.50
C ASN A 116 14.02 -9.81 7.23
N GLU A 117 12.96 -10.14 6.49
CA GLU A 117 11.77 -10.81 7.04
C GLU A 117 11.93 -12.31 7.21
N GLY A 118 12.99 -12.91 6.64
CA GLY A 118 13.17 -14.36 6.65
C GLY A 118 12.25 -15.10 5.68
N GLU A 119 11.89 -14.47 4.57
CA GLU A 119 11.09 -15.12 3.53
C GLU A 119 11.84 -16.31 2.90
N ILE A 120 11.10 -17.37 2.57
CA ILE A 120 11.69 -18.64 2.13
C ILE A 120 12.34 -18.51 0.74
N PHE A 121 11.71 -17.75 -0.15
CA PHE A 121 12.08 -17.68 -1.57
C PHE A 121 12.80 -16.38 -1.93
N TYR A 122 12.39 -15.24 -1.37
CA TYR A 122 12.98 -13.92 -1.62
C TYR A 122 13.52 -13.32 -0.33
N ASN A 123 14.66 -13.83 0.12
CA ASN A 123 15.23 -13.52 1.44
C ASN A 123 16.12 -12.26 1.44
N GLU A 124 15.96 -11.39 0.45
CA GLU A 124 16.70 -10.13 0.37
C GLU A 124 16.11 -9.12 1.37
N PRO A 125 16.95 -8.26 1.99
CA PRO A 125 16.47 -7.27 2.94
C PRO A 125 15.65 -6.19 2.22
N ILE A 126 14.47 -5.89 2.73
CA ILE A 126 13.54 -4.95 2.10
C ILE A 126 13.48 -3.62 2.86
N ARG A 127 13.25 -2.53 2.15
CA ARG A 127 13.22 -1.17 2.73
C ARG A 127 11.98 -0.97 3.59
N TYR A 128 12.18 -0.70 4.87
CA TYR A 128 11.11 -0.52 5.86
C TYR A 128 11.00 0.90 6.38
N TYR A 129 12.14 1.49 6.76
CA TYR A 129 12.18 2.85 7.28
C TYR A 129 13.12 3.71 6.47
N PHE A 130 12.81 5.00 6.41
CA PHE A 130 13.65 6.03 5.83
C PHE A 130 13.93 7.08 6.88
N ILE A 131 15.19 7.42 7.07
CA ILE A 131 15.62 8.42 8.03
C ILE A 131 16.28 9.55 7.27
N LYS A 132 15.78 10.77 7.48
CA LYS A 132 16.27 11.97 6.81
C LYS A 132 16.66 13.00 7.84
N GLU A 133 17.83 13.61 7.65
CA GLU A 133 18.25 14.74 8.46
C GLU A 133 17.67 16.05 7.89
N GLU A 134 16.89 16.76 8.70
CA GLU A 134 16.31 18.06 8.37
C GLU A 134 16.45 19.01 9.56
N ASN A 135 17.12 20.15 9.38
CA ASN A 135 17.26 21.21 10.39
C ASN A 135 17.75 20.72 11.77
N ARG A 136 18.82 19.90 11.80
CA ARG A 136 19.39 19.26 13.01
C ARG A 136 18.48 18.26 13.71
N ASN A 137 17.41 17.83 13.05
CA ASN A 137 16.58 16.72 13.53
C ASN A 137 16.65 15.57 12.53
N LEU A 138 16.59 14.35 13.06
CA LEU A 138 16.33 13.15 12.28
C LEU A 138 14.82 12.93 12.25
N THR A 139 14.25 12.95 11.04
CA THR A 139 12.86 12.56 10.81
C THR A 139 12.84 11.12 10.36
N VAL A 140 12.05 10.30 11.05
CA VAL A 140 11.86 8.88 10.73
C VAL A 140 10.54 8.72 9.99
N TYR A 141 10.62 8.05 8.85
CA TYR A 141 9.50 7.72 7.99
C TYR A 141 9.40 6.20 7.82
N ARG A 142 8.18 5.71 7.57
CA ARG A 142 7.93 4.31 7.19
C ARG A 142 7.57 4.24 5.73
N TYR A 143 8.23 3.35 4.98
CA TYR A 143 7.82 3.08 3.60
C TYR A 143 6.41 2.49 3.56
N ASN A 144 5.68 2.85 2.50
CA ASN A 144 4.39 2.22 2.24
C ASN A 144 4.57 0.98 1.37
N PHE A 145 3.63 0.05 1.52
CA PHE A 145 3.63 -1.23 0.82
C PHE A 145 3.84 -1.14 -0.72
N PRO A 146 3.27 -0.15 -1.44
CA PRO A 146 3.50 -0.02 -2.88
C PRO A 146 4.97 0.19 -3.27
N VAL A 147 5.80 0.72 -2.36
CA VAL A 147 7.23 0.87 -2.60
C VAL A 147 7.89 -0.50 -2.77
N ARG A 148 7.63 -1.45 -1.87
CA ARG A 148 8.12 -2.83 -1.98
C ARG A 148 7.70 -3.45 -3.32
N ILE A 149 6.43 -3.32 -3.68
CA ILE A 149 5.91 -3.86 -4.95
C ILE A 149 6.67 -3.24 -6.12
N ASN A 150 6.86 -1.92 -6.15
CA ASN A 150 7.58 -1.27 -7.25
C ASN A 150 9.03 -1.74 -7.38
N GLU A 151 9.69 -2.02 -6.26
CA GLU A 151 11.08 -2.44 -6.20
C GLU A 151 11.27 -3.91 -6.62
N LEU A 152 10.35 -4.81 -6.24
CA LEU A 152 10.56 -6.26 -6.29
C LEU A 152 9.63 -7.01 -7.25
N THR A 153 8.61 -6.37 -7.83
CA THR A 153 7.61 -7.05 -8.68
C THR A 153 8.20 -7.87 -9.82
N GLU A 154 9.20 -7.35 -10.53
CA GLU A 154 9.80 -8.06 -11.65
C GLU A 154 10.53 -9.33 -11.21
N GLU A 155 11.24 -9.27 -10.09
CA GLU A 155 11.96 -10.41 -9.52
C GLU A 155 11.01 -11.43 -8.91
N GLU A 156 10.03 -10.98 -8.12
CA GLU A 156 9.17 -11.87 -7.34
C GLU A 156 8.09 -12.55 -8.20
N THR A 157 7.58 -11.86 -9.23
CA THR A 157 6.40 -12.28 -10.01
C THR A 157 6.68 -12.53 -11.49
N ALA A 158 7.87 -12.19 -12.00
CA ALA A 158 8.21 -12.22 -13.42
C ALA A 158 7.27 -11.37 -14.30
N THR A 159 6.66 -10.32 -13.74
CA THR A 159 5.83 -9.34 -14.45
C THR A 159 6.35 -7.93 -14.21
N ILE A 160 6.14 -7.02 -15.16
CA ILE A 160 6.57 -5.61 -15.01
C ILE A 160 5.42 -4.74 -14.45
N ASN A 161 4.17 -5.21 -14.55
CA ASN A 161 3.01 -4.43 -14.16
C ASN A 161 2.70 -4.60 -12.66
N ILE A 162 3.13 -3.63 -11.88
CA ILE A 162 2.93 -3.56 -10.42
C ILE A 162 1.46 -3.67 -9.99
N VAL A 163 0.51 -3.19 -10.81
CA VAL A 163 -0.92 -3.23 -10.47
C VAL A 163 -1.44 -4.64 -10.64
N THR A 164 -1.09 -5.30 -11.74
CA THR A 164 -1.48 -6.69 -11.99
C THR A 164 -0.85 -7.63 -10.96
N ALA A 165 0.46 -7.48 -10.71
CA ALA A 165 1.15 -8.24 -9.67
C ALA A 165 0.54 -8.00 -8.29
N GLY A 166 0.26 -6.74 -7.95
CA GLY A 166 -0.36 -6.37 -6.68
C GLY A 166 -1.70 -7.06 -6.44
N LEU A 167 -2.57 -7.09 -7.47
CA LEU A 167 -3.91 -7.67 -7.35
C LEU A 167 -3.95 -9.19 -7.48
N ALA A 168 -3.14 -9.77 -8.38
CA ALA A 168 -3.22 -11.19 -8.70
C ALA A 168 -2.23 -12.04 -7.90
N ASP A 169 -0.99 -11.57 -7.73
CA ASP A 169 0.08 -12.34 -7.09
C ASP A 169 0.18 -12.01 -5.59
N TYR A 170 0.39 -10.75 -5.23
CA TYR A 170 0.55 -10.34 -3.82
C TYR A 170 -0.77 -10.39 -3.03
N ARG A 171 -1.87 -9.88 -3.60
CA ARG A 171 -3.19 -9.79 -2.94
C ARG A 171 -4.28 -10.58 -3.67
N GLY A 172 -3.91 -11.71 -4.26
CA GLY A 172 -4.82 -12.58 -5.00
C GLY A 172 -6.05 -13.04 -4.20
N TYR A 173 -5.92 -13.19 -2.87
CA TYR A 173 -7.04 -13.56 -1.99
C TYR A 173 -8.15 -12.51 -1.95
N ASP A 174 -7.80 -11.21 -1.94
CA ASP A 174 -8.80 -10.13 -1.96
C ASP A 174 -9.55 -10.15 -3.29
N THR A 175 -8.82 -10.28 -4.41
CA THR A 175 -9.37 -10.37 -5.77
C THR A 175 -10.27 -11.61 -5.95
N MET A 176 -9.90 -12.76 -5.38
CA MET A 176 -10.74 -13.97 -5.38
C MET A 176 -12.05 -13.74 -4.62
N GLY A 177 -12.00 -12.99 -3.51
CA GLY A 177 -13.18 -12.58 -2.75
C GLY A 177 -14.11 -11.68 -3.56
N GLU A 178 -13.56 -10.69 -4.27
CA GLU A 178 -14.32 -9.82 -5.17
C GLU A 178 -15.01 -10.62 -6.29
N GLU A 179 -14.30 -11.55 -6.93
CA GLU A 179 -14.85 -12.42 -7.97
C GLU A 179 -16.01 -13.28 -7.44
N THR A 180 -15.85 -13.83 -6.24
CA THR A 180 -16.92 -14.60 -5.56
C THR A 180 -18.16 -13.75 -5.29
N VAL A 181 -18.00 -12.49 -4.85
CA VAL A 181 -19.11 -11.56 -4.60
C VAL A 181 -19.86 -11.26 -5.90
N ILE A 182 -19.15 -10.95 -6.98
CA ILE A 182 -19.75 -10.66 -8.28
C ILE A 182 -20.47 -11.89 -8.85
N LEU A 183 -19.85 -13.08 -8.79
CA LEU A 183 -20.46 -14.32 -9.22
C LEU A 183 -21.76 -14.60 -8.45
N THR A 184 -21.72 -14.46 -7.12
CA THR A 184 -22.90 -14.66 -6.25
C THR A 184 -24.01 -13.67 -6.59
N GLY A 185 -23.67 -12.40 -6.79
CA GLY A 185 -24.61 -11.36 -7.22
C GLY A 185 -25.25 -11.68 -8.57
N ALA A 186 -24.44 -12.10 -9.56
CA ALA A 186 -24.92 -12.49 -10.89
C ALA A 186 -25.88 -13.69 -10.83
N ILE A 187 -25.54 -14.73 -10.06
CA ILE A 187 -26.43 -15.89 -9.82
C ILE A 187 -27.73 -15.44 -9.16
N GLY A 188 -27.66 -14.54 -8.16
CA GLY A 188 -28.83 -13.96 -7.50
C GLY A 188 -29.77 -13.26 -8.49
N VAL A 189 -29.22 -12.45 -9.39
CA VAL A 189 -29.98 -11.79 -10.46
C VAL A 189 -30.63 -12.80 -11.41
N ILE A 190 -29.88 -13.82 -11.84
CA ILE A 190 -30.42 -14.88 -12.72
C ILE A 190 -31.60 -15.60 -12.05
N LEU A 191 -31.47 -15.94 -10.76
CA LEU A 191 -32.53 -16.60 -9.99
C LEU A 191 -33.76 -15.71 -9.80
N LEU A 192 -33.59 -14.39 -9.62
CA LEU A 192 -34.70 -13.43 -9.51
C LEU A 192 -35.40 -13.19 -10.84
N LEU A 193 -34.66 -13.16 -11.95
CA LEU A 193 -35.20 -13.00 -13.30
C LEU A 193 -35.82 -14.29 -13.84
N ARG A 194 -35.63 -15.43 -13.16
CA ARG A 194 -36.27 -16.70 -13.49
C ARG A 194 -37.79 -16.57 -13.40
N ARG A 195 -38.46 -16.37 -14.55
CA ARG A 195 -39.91 -16.49 -14.66
C ARG A 195 -40.34 -17.90 -14.26
N ARG A 196 -41.29 -18.02 -13.33
CA ARG A 196 -42.04 -19.26 -13.06
C ARG A 196 -42.60 -19.80 -14.39
N GLY A 197 -41.99 -20.84 -14.98
CA GLY A 197 -42.59 -21.61 -16.07
C GLY A 197 -41.79 -21.86 -17.36
N ARG A 198 -40.49 -21.56 -17.48
CA ARG A 198 -39.70 -22.00 -18.64
C ARG A 198 -38.29 -22.47 -18.26
N LEU A 199 -38.16 -23.79 -18.11
CA LEU A 199 -37.09 -24.68 -18.60
C LEU A 199 -37.76 -26.03 -18.91
#